data_AF-A0AAU3JHW8-F1
#
_entry.id   AF-A0AAU3JHW8-F1
#
_cell.length_a   1.000
_cell.length_b   1.000
_cell.length_c   1.000
_cell.angle_alpha   90.00
_cell.angle_beta   90.00
_cell.angle_gamma   90.00
#
_symmetry.space_group_name_H-M   'P 1'
#
loop_
_entity.id
_entity.type
_entity.pdbx_description
1 polymer ?
#
loop_
_entity_poly.entity_id
_entity_poly.type
_entity_poly.pdbx_seq_one_letter_code
_entity_poly.pdbx_strand_id
1 'polypeptide(L)' 'MFRRREPVPFAFLAGADRFHSNVTPPPRQRASAGQIAGRWLLGLTIVAGLVGSLVLGTPALSTPASTPAQQSQASQGH' A
#
# COMPACT_ATOMS: atom_id res chain seq x y z
N MET A 1 -25.03 -43.08 -37.89
CA MET A 1 -25.56 -42.28 -39.02
C MET A 1 -24.58 -41.14 -39.27
N PHE A 2 -23.73 -41.25 -40.29
CA PHE A 2 -22.71 -40.24 -40.63
C PHE A 2 -23.39 -39.04 -41.28
N ARG A 3 -23.40 -37.90 -40.58
CA ARG A 3 -23.93 -36.64 -41.10
C ARG A 3 -22.85 -35.99 -41.96
N ARG A 4 -23.05 -35.97 -43.28
CA ARG A 4 -22.17 -35.26 -44.23
C ARG A 4 -22.13 -33.79 -43.85
N ARG A 5 -20.96 -33.26 -43.47
CA ARG A 5 -20.71 -31.83 -43.36
C ARG A 5 -20.12 -31.38 -44.70
N GLU A 6 -20.84 -30.55 -45.43
CA GLU A 6 -20.36 -29.94 -46.67
C GLU A 6 -19.13 -29.05 -46.40
N PRO A 7 -18.12 -29.08 -47.28
CA PRO A 7 -16.97 -28.19 -47.18
C PRO A 7 -17.40 -26.79 -47.59
N VAL A 8 -17.67 -25.92 -46.61
CA VAL A 8 -17.89 -24.50 -46.89
C VAL A 8 -16.58 -23.85 -47.38
N PRO A 9 -16.60 -23.11 -48.51
CA PRO A 9 -15.38 -22.69 -49.23
C PRO A 9 -14.53 -21.62 -48.53
N PHE A 10 -14.99 -21.10 -47.39
CA PHE A 10 -14.21 -20.24 -46.51
C PHE A 10 -14.49 -20.62 -45.05
N ALA A 11 -14.13 -21.84 -44.66
CA ALA A 11 -13.89 -22.06 -43.24
C ALA A 11 -12.75 -21.09 -42.85
N PHE A 12 -13.08 -19.99 -42.17
CA PHE A 12 -12.11 -19.16 -41.48
C PHE A 12 -11.60 -20.03 -40.33
N LEU A 13 -10.70 -20.94 -40.67
CA LEU A 13 -9.68 -21.41 -39.76
C LEU A 13 -9.01 -20.12 -39.35
N ALA A 14 -9.42 -19.57 -38.20
CA ALA A 14 -8.55 -18.71 -37.44
C ALA A 14 -7.33 -19.60 -37.22
N GLY A 15 -6.37 -19.52 -38.15
CA GLY A 15 -5.02 -19.89 -37.89
C GLY A 15 -4.72 -19.10 -36.64
N ALA A 16 -4.79 -19.77 -35.51
CA ALA A 16 -4.12 -19.32 -34.32
C ALA A 16 -2.64 -19.40 -34.72
N ASP A 17 -2.20 -18.44 -35.55
CA ASP A 17 -0.85 -17.96 -35.52
C ASP A 17 -0.70 -17.55 -34.07
N ARG A 18 -0.18 -18.52 -33.34
CA ARG A 18 0.21 -18.41 -31.96
C ARG A 18 1.33 -17.42 -32.07
N PHE A 19 0.98 -16.13 -31.99
CA PHE A 19 1.92 -15.04 -31.86
C PHE A 19 2.77 -15.47 -30.67
N HIS A 20 3.95 -16.00 -30.96
CA HIS A 20 4.98 -16.24 -29.97
C HIS A 20 5.47 -14.85 -29.59
N SER A 21 4.65 -14.11 -28.83
CA SER A 21 5.17 -13.08 -27.96
C SER A 21 6.06 -13.85 -26.99
N ASN A 22 7.34 -13.97 -27.34
CA ASN A 22 8.38 -14.49 -26.48
C ASN A 22 8.61 -13.46 -25.37
N VAL A 23 7.59 -13.30 -24.54
CA VAL A 23 7.63 -12.55 -23.30
C VAL A 23 7.34 -13.60 -22.25
N THR A 24 8.33 -14.46 -22.01
CA THR A 24 8.38 -15.14 -20.72
C THR A 24 8.51 -14.01 -19.70
N PRO A 25 7.54 -13.81 -18.79
CA PRO A 25 7.65 -12.72 -17.83
C PRO A 25 9.01 -12.85 -17.11
N PRO A 26 9.83 -11.78 -17.10
CA PRO A 26 11.14 -11.88 -16.48
C PRO A 26 10.99 -12.38 -15.05
N PRO A 27 11.83 -13.31 -14.59
CA PRO A 27 11.73 -13.88 -13.27
C PRO A 27 11.78 -12.76 -12.24
N ARG A 28 10.85 -12.78 -11.28
CA ARG A 28 10.74 -11.75 -10.25
C ARG A 28 12.08 -11.60 -9.54
N GLN A 29 12.72 -10.45 -9.71
CA GLN A 29 14.02 -10.20 -9.13
C GLN A 29 13.87 -10.15 -7.61
N ARG A 30 14.60 -11.02 -6.91
CA ARG A 30 14.60 -11.03 -5.45
C ARG A 30 15.28 -9.76 -4.97
N ALA A 31 14.71 -9.12 -3.94
CA ALA A 31 15.32 -7.95 -3.33
C ALA A 31 16.74 -8.28 -2.88
N SER A 32 17.70 -7.44 -3.27
CA SER A 32 19.08 -7.59 -2.81
C SER A 32 19.18 -7.29 -1.31
N ALA A 33 20.21 -7.79 -0.64
CA ALA A 33 20.44 -7.52 0.79
C ALA A 33 20.50 -6.00 1.08
N GLY A 34 21.10 -5.21 0.18
CA GLY A 34 21.12 -3.74 0.29
C GLY A 34 19.74 -3.11 0.20
N GLN A 35 18.87 -3.65 -0.66
CA GLN A 35 17.49 -3.15 -0.80
C GLN A 35 16.63 -3.47 0.42
N ILE A 36 16.90 -4.60 1.08
CA ILE A 36 16.27 -4.95 2.36
C ILE A 36 16.78 -4.04 3.47
N ALA A 37 18.10 -3.88 3.59
CA ALA A 37 18.72 -3.01 4.59
C ALA A 37 18.25 -1.56 4.46
N GLY A 38 18.15 -1.03 3.24
CA GLY A 38 17.64 0.33 3.00
C GLY A 38 16.18 0.50 3.43
N ARG A 39 15.31 -0.47 3.15
CA ARG A 39 13.90 -0.43 3.58
C ARG A 39 13.78 -0.46 5.10
N TRP A 40 14.60 -1.26 5.78
CA TRP A 40 14.66 -1.30 7.24
C TRP A 40 15.16 0.01 7.83
N LEU A 41 16.25 0.56 7.31
CA LEU A 41 16.83 1.81 7.80
C LEU A 41 15.83 2.97 7.69
N LEU A 42 15.15 3.08 6.54
CA LEU A 42 14.12 4.10 6.34
C LEU A 42 12.98 3.93 7.35
N GLY A 43 12.45 2.72 7.50
CA GLY A 43 11.37 2.43 8.44
C GLY A 43 11.74 2.76 9.89
N LEU A 44 12.93 2.32 10.32
CA LEU A 44 13.43 2.59 11.68
C LEU A 44 13.64 4.08 11.93
N THR A 45 14.11 4.84 10.94
CA THR A 45 14.31 6.28 11.06
C THR A 45 12.99 7.03 11.27
N ILE A 46 11.96 6.67 10.49
CA ILE A 46 10.62 7.26 10.61
C ILE A 46 10.04 6.95 11.99
N VAL A 47 10.10 5.69 12.43
CA VAL A 47 9.59 5.26 13.75
C VAL A 47 10.33 6.01 14.87
N ALA A 48 11.65 6.10 14.81
CA ALA A 48 12.45 6.82 15.80
C ALA A 48 12.07 8.31 15.87
N GLY A 49 11.83 8.95 14.73
CA GLY A 49 11.37 10.35 14.68
C GLY A 49 9.99 10.54 15.31
N LEU A 50 9.04 9.65 15.01
CA LEU A 50 7.70 9.68 15.60
C LEU A 50 7.74 9.47 17.12
N VAL A 51 8.49 8.48 17.58
CA VAL A 51 8.67 8.21 19.02
C VAL A 51 9.36 9.40 19.69
N GLY A 52 10.41 9.95 19.09
CA GLY A 52 11.09 11.14 19.61
C GLY A 52 10.14 12.34 19.74
N SER A 53 9.32 12.59 18.73
CA SER A 53 8.29 13.64 18.78
C SER A 53 7.27 13.41 19.89
N LEU A 54 6.87 12.17 20.13
CA LEU A 54 5.91 11.84 21.19
C LEU A 54 6.53 12.02 22.58
N VAL A 55 7.76 11.55 22.77
CA VAL A 55 8.49 11.70 24.04
C VAL A 55 8.70 13.17 24.39
N LEU A 56 9.04 14.02 23.40
CA LEU A 56 9.18 15.47 23.60
C LEU A 56 7.85 16.21 23.69
N GLY A 57 6.81 15.77 22.97
CA GLY A 57 5.53 16.47 22.87
C GLY A 57 4.52 16.13 23.96
N THR A 58 4.53 14.90 24.48
CA THR A 58 3.58 14.48 25.53
C THR A 58 3.65 15.30 26.82
N PRO A 59 4.83 15.71 27.34
CA PRO A 59 4.90 16.55 28.52
C PRO A 59 4.22 17.92 28.34
N ALA A 60 4.20 18.44 27.10
CA ALA A 60 3.53 19.70 26.77
C ALA A 60 1.99 19.57 26.74
N LEU A 61 1.47 18.36 26.54
CA LEU A 61 0.03 18.07 26.51
C LEU A 61 -0.52 17.66 27.88
N SER A 62 0.33 17.17 28.79
CA SER A 62 -0.07 16.84 30.15
C SER A 62 -0.44 18.10 30.93
N THR A 63 -1.74 18.26 31.17
CA THR A 63 -2.27 19.29 32.07
C THR A 63 -2.13 18.80 33.51
N PRO A 64 -1.59 19.60 34.45
CA PRO A 64 -1.49 19.19 35.83
C PRO A 64 -2.87 18.93 36.44
N ALA A 65 -2.99 17.85 37.22
CA ALA A 65 -4.25 17.39 37.80
C ALA A 65 -4.97 18.42 38.70
N SER A 66 -4.25 19.44 39.15
CA SER A 66 -4.76 20.51 40.03
C SER A 66 -5.23 21.76 39.28
N THR A 67 -5.24 21.75 37.95
CA THR A 67 -5.69 22.92 37.17
C THR A 67 -7.18 23.12 37.42
N PRO A 68 -7.62 24.22 38.05
CA PRO A 68 -9.04 24.48 38.23
C PRO A 68 -9.71 24.48 36.86
N ALA A 69 -10.82 23.75 36.72
CA ALA A 69 -11.60 23.79 35.48
C ALA A 69 -11.91 25.26 35.15
N GLN A 70 -11.59 25.67 33.93
CA GLN A 70 -11.73 27.06 33.50
C GLN A 70 -13.22 27.40 33.48
N GLN A 71 -13.70 28.00 34.57
CA GLN A 71 -15.11 28.30 34.75
C GLN A 71 -15.44 29.53 33.89
N SER A 72 -16.23 29.33 32.84
CA SER A 72 -16.70 30.42 32.00
C SER A 72 -17.48 31.43 32.85
N GLN A 73 -16.92 32.63 33.00
CA GLN A 73 -17.60 33.79 33.62
C GLN A 73 -18.95 34.10 32.93
N ALA A 74 -19.11 33.72 31.65
CA ALA A 74 -20.37 33.81 30.92
C ALA A 74 -21.48 32.89 31.46
N SER A 75 -21.15 31.84 32.22
CA SER A 75 -22.15 30.96 32.86
C SER A 75 -22.57 31.42 34.25
N GLN A 76 -21.93 32.44 34.84
CA GLN A 76 -22.21 32.93 36.20
C GLN A 76 -23.18 34.13 36.25
N GLY A 77 -23.73 34.57 35.11
CA GLY A 77 -24.74 35.62 35.08
C GLY A 77 -26.15 35.07 34.98
N HIS A 78 -26.82 34.87 36.12
CA HIS A 78 -28.28 34.90 36.30
C HIS A 78 -28.61 35.26 37.75
#